data_AF-A0A7C4PZ90-F1
#
_entry.id   AF-A0A7C4PZ90-F1
#
_cell.length_a   1.000
_cell.length_b   1.000
_cell.length_c   1.000
_cell.angle_alpha   90.00
_cell.angle_beta   90.00
_cell.angle_gamma   90.00
#
_symmetry.space_group_name_H-M   'P 1'
#
loop_
_entity.id
_entity.type
_entity.pdbx_description
1 polymer ?
#
loop_
_entity_poly.entity_id
_entity_poly.type
_entity_poly.pdbx_seq_one_letter_code
_entity_poly.pdbx_strand_id
1 'polypeptide(L)'
;MDTVQEYLEALQQQGEEALRSRLRHPVLLYPEKHGSRGFSTYHTRMADRGVGSRIAGGGQEMRAYHVLAPPEDRPAGGKLLVGRGSEREYNIDHSTVSKRHAVILFDEERKAYQLGDAGSTNGTLLNGQAVESGAPVYLRDGNVLSFGDCDYLFFSPDGFIDLLKRLNA
;
A
#
# COMPACT_ATOMS: atom_id res chain seq x y z
N MET A 1 6.09 14.48 -2.30
CA MET A 1 6.43 13.63 -3.46
C MET A 1 5.36 12.59 -3.46
N ASP A 2 4.42 12.71 -4.38
CA ASP A 2 3.09 12.13 -4.20
C ASP A 2 2.78 11.14 -5.32
N THR A 3 3.67 11.03 -6.32
CA THR A 3 3.52 10.14 -7.49
C THR A 3 4.81 9.37 -7.80
N VAL A 4 4.69 8.19 -8.39
CA VAL A 4 5.84 7.37 -8.81
C VAL A 4 6.75 8.13 -9.78
N GLN A 5 6.17 8.94 -10.66
CA GLN A 5 6.92 9.80 -11.59
C GLN A 5 7.84 10.80 -10.86
N GLU A 6 7.38 11.45 -9.80
CA GLU A 6 8.22 12.37 -9.00
C GLU A 6 9.37 11.64 -8.30
N TYR A 7 9.14 10.41 -7.84
CA TYR A 7 10.20 9.58 -7.26
C TYR A 7 11.21 9.11 -8.32
N LEU A 8 10.79 8.85 -9.56
CA LEU A 8 11.69 8.54 -10.68
C LEU A 8 12.59 9.75 -11.01
N GLU A 9 12.01 10.94 -11.07
CA GLU A 9 12.77 12.17 -11.31
C GLU A 9 13.78 12.43 -10.18
N ALA A 10 13.37 12.21 -8.93
CA ALA A 10 14.26 12.30 -7.77
C ALA A 10 15.42 11.29 -7.85
N LEU A 11 15.14 10.05 -8.26
CA LEU A 11 16.16 9.02 -8.45
C LEU A 11 17.20 9.46 -9.50
N GLN A 12 16.75 10.06 -10.61
CA GLN A 12 17.63 10.56 -11.67
C GLN A 12 18.48 11.77 -11.24
N GLN A 13 17.91 12.69 -10.47
CA GLN A 13 18.56 13.95 -10.09
C GLN A 13 19.48 13.81 -8.86
N GLN A 14 19.07 13.00 -7.87
CA GLN A 14 19.71 12.93 -6.55
C GLN A 14 20.37 11.57 -6.28
N GLY A 15 20.04 10.55 -7.07
CA GLY A 15 20.58 9.20 -6.91
C GLY A 15 19.86 8.36 -5.85
N GLU A 16 20.27 7.09 -5.78
CA GLU A 16 19.66 6.07 -4.92
C GLU A 16 19.86 6.35 -3.42
N GLU A 17 21.06 6.81 -3.05
CA GLU A 17 21.42 7.05 -1.64
C GLU A 17 20.55 8.14 -1.00
N ALA A 18 20.26 9.21 -1.75
CA ALA A 18 19.35 10.27 -1.31
C ALA A 18 17.93 9.75 -1.04
N LEU A 19 17.38 8.93 -1.95
CA LEU A 19 16.07 8.31 -1.76
C LEU A 19 16.04 7.35 -0.57
N ARG A 20 17.07 6.51 -0.39
CA ARG A 20 17.20 5.60 0.76
C ARG A 20 17.15 6.36 2.08
N SER A 21 17.79 7.53 2.17
CA SER A 21 17.80 8.35 3.38
C SER A 21 16.42 8.91 3.77
N ARG A 22 15.53 9.09 2.78
CA ARG A 22 14.18 9.65 2.96
C ARG A 22 13.12 8.58 3.18
N LEU A 23 13.20 7.46 2.46
CA LEU A 23 12.27 6.34 2.53
C LEU A 23 12.55 5.49 3.78
N ARG A 24 12.02 5.92 4.93
CA ARG A 24 12.17 5.21 6.22
C ARG A 24 11.06 4.19 6.50
N HIS A 25 10.02 4.18 5.67
CA HIS A 25 8.78 3.44 5.87
C HIS A 25 8.35 2.80 4.55
N PRO A 26 7.56 1.71 4.59
CA PRO A 26 7.00 1.16 3.37
C PRO A 26 6.07 2.19 2.72
N VAL A 27 5.81 1.99 1.44
CA VAL A 27 4.91 2.83 0.66
C VAL A 27 3.76 1.99 0.10
N LEU A 28 2.62 2.66 -0.06
CA LEU A 28 1.44 2.09 -0.67
C LEU A 28 1.17 2.81 -2.00
N LEU A 29 1.17 2.07 -3.11
CA LEU A 29 0.90 2.63 -4.43
C LEU A 29 -0.55 2.41 -4.82
N TYR A 30 -1.18 3.39 -5.45
CA TYR A 30 -2.55 3.29 -5.92
C TYR A 30 -2.79 4.16 -7.16
N PRO A 31 -3.70 3.78 -8.07
CA PRO A 31 -4.10 4.66 -9.16
C PRO A 31 -4.95 5.82 -8.60
N GLU A 32 -4.86 7.00 -9.22
CA GLU A 32 -5.55 8.25 -8.82
C GLU A 32 -7.06 8.08 -8.51
N LYS A 33 -7.73 7.16 -9.20
CA LYS A 33 -9.07 6.71 -8.84
C LYS A 33 -8.97 5.52 -7.89
N HIS A 34 -9.09 5.75 -6.58
CA HIS A 34 -9.57 4.70 -5.68
C HIS A 34 -10.85 4.16 -6.30
N GLY A 35 -10.84 2.89 -6.71
CA GLY A 35 -11.90 2.30 -7.50
C GLY A 35 -13.24 2.60 -6.85
N SER A 36 -13.97 3.57 -7.38
CA SER A 36 -15.39 3.66 -7.13
C SER A 36 -15.91 2.32 -7.63
N ARG A 37 -16.49 1.52 -6.72
CA ARG A 37 -17.24 0.31 -7.05
C ARG A 37 -18.40 0.73 -7.96
N GLY A 38 -18.09 0.93 -9.24
CA GLY A 38 -18.96 1.39 -10.30
C GLY A 38 -18.95 0.36 -11.41
N PHE A 39 -19.17 -0.91 -11.07
CA PHE A 39 -19.62 -1.92 -12.01
C PHE A 39 -20.58 -2.87 -11.32
N SER A 40 -21.87 -2.62 -11.60
CA SER A 40 -23.01 -3.53 -11.55
C SER A 40 -23.26 -4.27 -10.23
N THR A 41 -24.51 -4.13 -9.78
CA THR A 41 -25.33 -5.14 -9.10
C THR A 41 -24.74 -6.55 -8.99
N TYR A 42 -25.00 -7.21 -7.86
CA TYR A 42 -25.34 -8.64 -7.66
C TYR A 42 -24.77 -9.06 -6.30
N HIS A 43 -25.58 -9.18 -5.26
CA HIS A 43 -26.23 -10.44 -4.90
C HIS A 43 -25.33 -11.65 -5.19
N THR A 44 -24.85 -12.29 -4.13
CA THR A 44 -24.34 -13.67 -4.06
C THR A 44 -23.82 -14.25 -5.38
N ARG A 45 -22.50 -14.22 -5.58
CA ARG A 45 -21.78 -15.36 -6.15
C ARG A 45 -20.31 -15.28 -5.78
N MET A 46 -19.91 -16.28 -5.00
CA MET A 46 -18.54 -16.77 -4.94
C MET A 46 -17.98 -16.94 -6.37
N ALA A 47 -16.66 -16.81 -6.46
CA ALA A 47 -15.83 -16.94 -7.65
C ALA A 47 -15.73 -15.69 -8.53
N ASP A 48 -14.47 -15.31 -8.72
CA ASP A 48 -13.96 -14.38 -9.72
C ASP A 48 -13.95 -12.90 -9.33
N ARG A 49 -12.75 -12.40 -9.00
CA ARG A 49 -12.10 -11.30 -9.72
C ARG A 49 -10.77 -10.95 -9.06
N GLY A 50 -9.69 -11.33 -9.73
CA GLY A 50 -8.33 -10.94 -9.39
C GLY A 50 -8.16 -9.43 -9.44
N VAL A 51 -8.33 -8.78 -8.29
CA VAL A 51 -7.94 -7.38 -8.05
C VAL A 51 -6.46 -7.18 -8.37
N GLY A 52 -5.61 -8.15 -8.02
CA GLY A 52 -4.20 -8.16 -8.40
C GLY A 52 -3.94 -8.12 -9.90
N SER A 53 -4.87 -8.59 -10.74
CA SER A 53 -4.73 -8.53 -12.19
C SER A 53 -5.06 -7.15 -12.78
N ARG A 54 -5.73 -6.26 -12.04
CA ARG A 54 -6.10 -4.90 -12.52
C ARG A 54 -5.10 -3.82 -12.11
N ILE A 55 -4.37 -4.03 -11.02
CA ILE A 55 -3.34 -3.10 -10.51
C ILE A 55 -1.92 -3.52 -10.94
N ALA A 56 -1.70 -4.80 -11.29
CA ALA A 56 -0.42 -5.26 -11.85
C ALA A 56 -0.29 -5.06 -13.38
N GLY A 57 -1.18 -4.27 -14.00
CA GLY A 57 -1.17 -4.02 -15.44
C GLY A 57 -0.10 -2.99 -15.84
N GLY A 58 0.91 -3.43 -16.59
CA GLY A 58 1.75 -2.58 -17.46
C GLY A 58 2.68 -1.54 -16.80
N GLY A 59 3.99 -1.63 -17.07
CA GLY A 59 4.99 -0.69 -16.52
C GLY A 59 4.79 0.80 -16.85
N GLN A 60 4.09 1.14 -17.95
CA GLN A 60 3.74 2.54 -18.25
C GLN A 60 2.61 3.09 -17.37
N GLU A 61 1.67 2.26 -16.93
CA GLU A 61 0.56 2.71 -16.09
C GLU A 61 1.03 3.03 -14.67
N MET A 62 2.04 2.31 -14.17
CA MET A 62 2.48 2.45 -12.78
C MET A 62 3.27 3.74 -12.50
N ARG A 63 3.78 4.43 -13.53
CA ARG A 63 4.43 5.75 -13.36
C ARG A 63 3.43 6.82 -12.90
N ALA A 64 2.15 6.67 -13.27
CA ALA A 64 1.07 7.57 -12.88
C ALA A 64 0.47 7.23 -11.50
N TYR A 65 0.98 6.21 -10.81
CA TYR A 65 0.43 5.84 -9.50
C TYR A 65 0.83 6.87 -8.46
N HIS A 66 -0.09 7.13 -7.54
CA HIS A 66 0.18 7.90 -6.35
C HIS A 66 0.90 7.04 -5.31
N VAL A 67 1.72 7.72 -4.51
CA VAL A 67 2.48 7.13 -3.41
C VAL A 67 1.89 7.63 -2.11
N LEU A 68 1.31 6.73 -1.33
CA LEU A 68 0.93 7.00 0.05
C LEU A 68 2.05 6.51 0.96
N ALA A 69 2.71 7.44 1.63
CA ALA A 69 3.77 7.18 2.60
C ALA A 69 3.45 7.88 3.93
N PRO A 70 3.95 7.37 5.07
CA PRO A 70 3.88 8.10 6.33
C PRO A 70 4.59 9.45 6.27
N PRO A 71 4.26 10.38 7.20
CA PRO A 71 4.99 11.65 7.33
C PRO A 71 6.50 11.45 7.40
N GLU A 72 7.27 12.29 6.69
CA GLU A 72 8.74 12.14 6.60
C GLU A 72 9.44 12.22 7.96
N ASP A 73 8.87 12.95 8.91
CA ASP A 73 9.38 13.12 10.28
C ASP A 73 9.05 11.93 11.19
N ARG A 74 8.23 10.97 10.74
CA ARG A 74 7.92 9.75 11.49
C ARG A 74 9.20 8.92 11.69
N PRO A 75 9.61 8.62 12.94
CA PRO A 75 10.74 7.73 13.21
C PRO A 75 10.55 6.35 12.57
N ALA A 76 11.64 5.73 12.10
CA ALA A 76 11.61 4.41 11.49
C ALA A 76 11.10 3.32 12.45
N GLY A 77 10.52 2.27 11.87
CA GLY A 77 10.05 1.10 12.60
C GLY A 77 8.74 1.31 13.36
N GLY A 78 8.43 0.34 14.21
CA GLY A 78 7.24 0.35 15.05
C GLY A 78 5.93 0.10 14.30
N LYS A 79 4.86 0.66 14.87
CA LYS A 79 3.47 0.44 14.45
C LYS A 79 2.98 1.58 13.58
N LEU A 80 2.55 1.25 12.36
CA LEU A 80 1.96 2.18 11.40
C LEU A 80 0.46 1.89 11.29
N LEU A 81 -0.36 2.90 11.55
CA LEU A 81 -1.81 2.76 11.53
C LEU A 81 -2.37 3.10 10.16
N VAL A 82 -3.23 2.21 9.66
CA VAL A 82 -4.00 2.42 8.44
C VAL A 82 -5.45 2.67 8.83
N GLY A 83 -6.03 3.74 8.28
CA GLY A 83 -7.44 4.02 8.49
C GLY A 83 -7.86 5.39 8.00
N ARG A 84 -9.13 5.71 8.23
CA ARG A 84 -9.70 6.99 7.87
C ARG A 84 -9.54 8.04 8.97
N GLY A 85 -9.14 9.24 8.57
CA GLY A 85 -8.99 10.41 9.43
C GLY A 85 -7.53 10.86 9.54
N SER A 86 -7.32 12.13 9.87
CA SER A 86 -6.02 12.82 9.80
C SER A 86 -4.93 12.28 10.73
N GLU A 87 -5.28 11.53 11.77
CA GLU A 87 -4.37 11.06 12.83
C GLU A 87 -3.73 9.68 12.49
N ARG A 88 -3.49 9.38 11.22
CA ARG A 88 -2.98 8.07 10.75
C ARG A 88 -1.75 8.22 9.90
N GLU A 89 -0.77 7.32 10.05
CA GLU A 89 0.37 7.25 9.15
C GLU A 89 -0.05 6.97 7.71
N TYR A 90 -1.06 6.12 7.52
CA TYR A 90 -1.72 5.92 6.23
C TYR A 90 -3.18 6.36 6.33
N ASN A 91 -3.42 7.64 6.05
CA ASN A 91 -4.76 8.19 5.99
C ASN A 91 -5.43 7.85 4.65
N ILE A 92 -6.51 7.06 4.71
CA ILE A 92 -7.33 6.70 3.56
C ILE A 92 -8.73 7.26 3.77
N ASP A 93 -9.04 8.37 3.10
CA ASP A 93 -10.33 9.03 3.24
C ASP A 93 -11.40 8.39 2.34
N HIS A 94 -11.89 7.23 2.76
CA HIS A 94 -12.95 6.50 2.08
C HIS A 94 -13.98 5.95 3.06
N SER A 95 -15.26 5.98 2.69
CA SER A 95 -16.38 5.63 3.59
C SER A 95 -16.34 4.19 4.09
N THR A 96 -15.80 3.27 3.27
CA THR A 96 -15.62 1.85 3.64
C THR A 96 -14.40 1.60 4.53
N VAL A 97 -13.52 2.59 4.69
CA VAL A 97 -12.34 2.48 5.54
C VAL A 97 -12.70 2.94 6.95
N SER A 98 -12.39 2.07 7.90
CA SER A 98 -12.64 2.27 9.32
C SER A 98 -11.62 3.27 9.88
N LYS A 99 -11.98 3.99 10.95
CA LYS A 99 -11.03 4.92 11.59
C LYS A 99 -9.76 4.21 12.07
N ARG A 100 -9.90 2.98 12.56
CA ARG A 100 -8.81 2.04 12.86
C ARG A 100 -9.09 0.82 12.02
N HIS A 101 -8.45 0.69 10.87
CA HIS A 101 -8.78 -0.35 9.91
C HIS A 101 -7.76 -1.47 9.95
N ALA A 102 -6.49 -1.14 9.76
CA ALA A 102 -5.42 -2.11 9.79
C ALA A 102 -4.17 -1.54 10.47
N VAL A 103 -3.20 -2.41 10.67
CA VAL A 103 -1.88 -2.08 11.17
C VAL A 103 -0.82 -2.72 10.28
N ILE A 104 0.20 -1.95 9.92
CA ILE A 104 1.46 -2.46 9.39
C ILE A 104 2.50 -2.40 10.51
N LEU A 105 3.14 -3.53 10.80
CA LEU A 105 4.17 -3.68 11.83
C LEU A 105 5.46 -4.11 11.18
N PHE A 106 6.59 -3.60 11.67
CA PHE A 106 7.90 -4.13 11.32
C PHE A 106 8.35 -5.16 12.37
N ASP A 107 8.63 -6.38 11.92
CA ASP A 107 9.21 -7.46 12.69
C ASP A 107 10.74 -7.35 12.60
N GLU A 108 11.37 -6.85 13.66
CA GLU A 108 12.82 -6.63 13.75
C GLU A 108 13.63 -7.95 13.64
N GLU A 109 13.09 -9.06 14.14
CA GLU A 109 13.78 -10.35 14.12
C GLU A 109 13.85 -10.90 12.70
N ARG A 110 12.76 -10.79 11.95
CA ARG A 110 12.68 -11.29 10.57
C ARG A 110 13.01 -10.23 9.52
N LYS A 111 13.20 -8.97 9.93
CA LYS A 111 13.38 -7.81 9.06
C LYS A 111 12.30 -7.73 7.98
N ALA A 112 11.05 -7.94 8.40
CA ALA A 112 9.92 -8.06 7.48
C ALA A 112 8.69 -7.31 7.99
N TYR A 113 7.85 -6.83 7.08
CA TYR A 113 6.59 -6.19 7.46
C TYR A 113 5.48 -7.22 7.61
N GLN A 114 4.58 -6.97 8.56
CA GLN A 114 3.36 -7.73 8.79
C GLN A 114 2.14 -6.83 8.67
N LEU A 115 1.05 -7.38 8.13
CA LEU A 115 -0.27 -6.75 8.09
C LEU A 115 -1.21 -7.44 9.06
N GLY A 116 -1.90 -6.67 9.88
CA GLY A 116 -2.98 -7.15 10.73
C GLY A 116 -4.25 -6.32 10.57
N ASP A 117 -5.40 -6.97 10.60
CA ASP A 117 -6.68 -6.28 10.74
C ASP A 117 -6.85 -5.73 12.18
N ALA A 118 -7.35 -4.50 12.30
CA ALA A 118 -7.48 -3.80 13.58
C ALA A 118 -8.94 -3.76 14.10
N GLY A 119 -9.76 -4.73 13.70
CA GLY A 119 -11.20 -4.74 13.97
C GLY A 119 -11.98 -3.90 12.96
N SER A 120 -11.59 -3.98 11.68
CA SER A 120 -12.24 -3.23 10.62
C SER A 120 -13.66 -3.72 10.35
N THR A 121 -14.50 -2.84 9.81
CA THR A 121 -15.90 -3.19 9.48
C THR A 121 -16.02 -4.00 8.20
N ASN A 122 -15.19 -3.67 7.19
CA ASN A 122 -15.26 -4.28 5.86
C ASN A 122 -14.14 -5.29 5.59
N GLY A 123 -13.27 -5.53 6.58
CA GLY A 123 -12.15 -6.45 6.48
C GLY A 123 -10.92 -5.85 5.81
N THR A 124 -9.78 -6.44 6.17
CA THR A 124 -8.48 -6.24 5.52
C THR A 124 -8.16 -7.49 4.69
N LEU A 125 -7.79 -7.32 3.42
CA LEU A 125 -7.39 -8.43 2.55
C LEU A 125 -5.92 -8.31 2.12
N LEU A 126 -5.24 -9.46 2.01
CA LEU A 126 -3.95 -9.62 1.37
C LEU A 126 -4.13 -10.48 0.11
N ASN A 127 -3.88 -9.92 -1.07
CA ASN A 127 -4.06 -10.59 -2.36
C ASN A 127 -5.46 -11.23 -2.52
N GLY A 128 -6.49 -10.56 -1.99
CA GLY A 128 -7.88 -11.03 -2.01
C GLY A 128 -8.23 -12.07 -0.94
N GLN A 129 -7.30 -12.46 -0.08
CA GLN A 129 -7.55 -13.35 1.07
C GLN A 129 -7.69 -12.52 2.35
N ALA A 130 -8.68 -12.85 3.19
CA ALA A 130 -8.91 -12.12 4.43
C ALA A 130 -7.76 -12.31 5.42
N VAL A 131 -7.31 -11.21 6.02
CA VAL A 131 -6.38 -11.22 7.16
C VAL A 131 -7.21 -11.41 8.42
N GLU A 132 -7.03 -12.54 9.09
CA GLU A 132 -7.76 -12.85 10.31
C GLU A 132 -7.37 -11.89 11.45
N SER A 133 -8.36 -11.44 12.21
CA SER A 133 -8.13 -10.58 13.37
C SER A 133 -7.27 -11.31 14.40
N GLY A 134 -6.14 -10.70 14.78
CA GLY A 134 -5.20 -11.28 15.73
C GLY A 134 -4.17 -12.25 15.12
N ALA A 135 -4.20 -12.48 13.80
CA ALA A 135 -3.21 -13.28 13.09
C ALA A 135 -2.53 -12.47 11.98
N PRO A 136 -1.51 -11.65 12.30
CA PRO A 136 -0.79 -10.86 11.30
C PRO A 136 -0.12 -11.74 10.25
N VAL A 137 -0.12 -11.28 9.00
CA VAL A 137 0.48 -11.96 7.85
C VAL A 137 1.68 -11.20 7.31
N TYR A 138 2.73 -11.90 6.89
CA TYR A 138 3.92 -11.25 6.32
C TYR A 138 3.65 -10.69 4.92
N LEU A 139 4.16 -9.49 4.69
CA LEU A 139 4.06 -8.77 3.43
C LEU A 139 5.31 -8.99 2.57
N ARG A 140 5.10 -8.92 1.25
CA ARG A 140 6.14 -8.88 0.23
C ARG A 140 5.86 -7.76 -0.75
N ASP A 141 6.92 -7.25 -1.36
CA ASP A 141 6.82 -6.24 -2.40
C ASP A 141 5.90 -6.69 -3.53
N GLY A 142 5.02 -5.79 -3.97
CA GLY A 142 3.99 -6.05 -4.96
C GLY A 142 2.75 -6.79 -4.44
N ASN A 143 2.66 -7.10 -3.14
CA ASN A 143 1.40 -7.59 -2.57
C ASN A 143 0.29 -6.53 -2.66
N VAL A 144 -0.92 -6.98 -2.96
CA VAL A 144 -2.12 -6.14 -2.95
C VAL A 144 -2.74 -6.16 -1.58
N LEU A 145 -2.88 -4.99 -0.98
CA LEU A 145 -3.58 -4.79 0.29
C LEU A 145 -4.93 -4.14 -0.02
N SER A 146 -6.01 -4.72 0.47
CA SER A 146 -7.34 -4.14 0.37
C SER A 146 -7.83 -3.70 1.74
N PHE A 147 -8.29 -2.46 1.83
CA PHE A 147 -8.89 -1.87 3.02
C PHE A 147 -10.32 -1.45 2.69
N GLY A 148 -11.30 -2.28 3.04
CA GLY A 148 -12.64 -2.15 2.46
C GLY A 148 -12.59 -2.21 0.92
N ASP A 149 -13.03 -1.14 0.25
CA ASP A 149 -13.06 -1.06 -1.22
C ASP A 149 -11.85 -0.34 -1.82
N CYS A 150 -10.80 -0.09 -1.03
CA CYS A 150 -9.59 0.59 -1.47
C CYS A 150 -8.42 -0.39 -1.59
N ASP A 151 -7.85 -0.50 -2.79
CA ASP A 151 -6.74 -1.40 -3.08
C ASP A 151 -5.42 -0.64 -3.26
N TYR A 152 -4.34 -1.20 -2.73
CA TYR A 152 -2.99 -0.64 -2.76
C TYR A 152 -1.95 -1.71 -3.04
N LEU A 153 -0.89 -1.37 -3.77
CA LEU A 153 0.33 -2.19 -3.82
C LEU A 153 1.25 -1.82 -2.68
N PHE A 154 1.70 -2.83 -1.93
CA PHE A 154 2.69 -2.67 -0.89
C PHE A 154 4.11 -2.75 -1.46
N PHE A 155 4.97 -1.84 -1.04
CA PHE A 155 6.42 -1.95 -1.21
C PHE A 155 7.15 -1.54 0.07
N SER A 156 8.13 -2.34 0.48
CA SER A 156 9.18 -1.93 1.41
C SER A 156 10.01 -0.78 0.83
N PRO A 157 10.77 -0.02 1.64
CA PRO A 157 11.67 1.02 1.13
C PRO A 157 12.58 0.52 0.00
N ASP A 158 13.23 -0.62 0.23
CA ASP A 158 14.14 -1.23 -0.73
C ASP A 158 13.41 -1.70 -1.99
N GLY A 159 12.28 -2.40 -1.80
CA GLY A 159 11.46 -2.89 -2.90
C GLY A 159 10.90 -1.77 -3.78
N PHE A 160 10.60 -0.60 -3.20
CA PHE A 160 10.15 0.56 -3.96
C PHE A 160 11.28 1.15 -4.79
N ILE A 161 12.49 1.26 -4.25
CA ILE A 161 13.68 1.71 -4.99
C ILE A 161 13.99 0.75 -6.14
N ASP A 162 13.94 -0.55 -5.90
CA ASP A 162 14.13 -1.57 -6.93
C ASP A 162 13.04 -1.48 -8.02
N LEU A 163 11.81 -1.13 -7.65
CA LEU A 163 10.77 -0.83 -8.61
C LEU A 163 11.12 0.38 -9.47
N LEU A 164 11.51 1.51 -8.86
CA LEU A 164 11.86 2.73 -9.58
C LEU A 164 13.00 2.47 -10.58
N LYS A 165 14.03 1.72 -10.17
CA LYS A 165 15.15 1.34 -11.05
C LYS A 165 14.69 0.52 -12.26
N ARG A 166 13.76 -0.42 -12.07
CA ARG A 166 13.18 -1.22 -13.17
C ARG A 166 12.34 -0.36 -14.12
N LEU A 167 11.63 0.64 -13.60
CA LEU A 167 10.81 1.54 -14.42
C LEU A 167 11.65 2.59 -15.17
N ASN A 168 12.87 2.87 -14.72
CA ASN A 168 13.80 3.81 -15.34
C ASN A 168 14.63 3.18 -16.48
N ALA A 169 14.69 1.85 -16.56
CA ALA A 169 15.36 1.11 -17.62
C ALA A 169 14.57 1.13 -18.93
#